data_AF-A0A959T4X0-F1
#
_entry.id   AF-A0A959T4X0-F1
#
_cell.length_a   1.000
_cell.length_b   1.000
_cell.length_c   1.000
_cell.angle_alpha   90.00
_cell.angle_beta   90.00
_cell.angle_gamma   90.00
#
_symmetry.space_group_name_H-M   'P 1'
#
loop_
_entity.id
_entity.type
_entity.pdbx_description
1 polymer ?
#
loop_
_entity_poly.entity_id
_entity_poly.type
_entity_poly.pdbx_seq_one_letter_code
_entity_poly.pdbx_strand_id
1 'polypeptide(L)'
;MTTRPEALLEAELVAQLRGMGYGIVAIQDDAGLLANLQAQLETFNGTSFTQRDMTRLLNHLQKGTLYDRSKILRDRYALEREDGTVTYVRFFDGGDPAANRWQVTQQVTNVGSYTNRYDVTILCNGLPVVQVELKRSGLELKEAFNQIIRYKRQSFWANGGLFQYIQLFAISNGVNTKYYVNNPIEALSFAQTFFWTDEHSRRKSELKEFAADFLSIPRLGRMLGHYVVMNDRDRRLMVLRPYQVYAVERLVEKVRRYDPAPKERTDNYGYIWHTTGSGKTLTSFKASQVIMGLPEVAKVVFVVDRKDLDYKTMEDFNDYKEGSVDATENTR
;
A
#
# COMPACT_ATOMS: atom_id res chain seq x y z
N MET A 1 -35.43 0.49 -4.53
CA MET A 1 -34.12 -0.14 -4.82
C MET A 1 -34.01 -1.40 -3.98
N THR A 2 -33.82 -2.56 -4.59
CA THR A 2 -33.63 -3.84 -3.88
C THR A 2 -32.29 -3.82 -3.14
N THR A 3 -32.34 -4.08 -1.83
CA THR A 3 -31.16 -4.16 -0.96
C THR A 3 -30.33 -5.38 -1.32
N ARG A 4 -29.05 -5.18 -1.70
CA ARG A 4 -28.13 -6.30 -1.93
C ARG A 4 -27.51 -6.75 -0.59
N PRO A 5 -27.56 -8.04 -0.24
CA PRO A 5 -26.92 -8.56 0.97
C PRO A 5 -25.39 -8.47 0.91
N GLU A 6 -24.75 -8.36 2.08
CA GLU A 6 -23.27 -8.31 2.22
C GLU A 6 -22.59 -9.56 1.64
N ALA A 7 -23.12 -10.74 1.94
CA ALA A 7 -22.60 -12.02 1.44
C ALA A 7 -22.61 -12.11 -0.10
N LEU A 8 -23.56 -11.45 -0.77
CA LEU A 8 -23.58 -11.40 -2.23
C LEU A 8 -22.47 -10.48 -2.76
N LEU A 9 -22.30 -9.29 -2.18
CA LEU A 9 -21.23 -8.36 -2.56
C LEU A 9 -19.83 -8.97 -2.37
N GLU A 10 -19.65 -9.72 -1.29
CA GLU A 10 -18.43 -10.45 -0.99
C GLU A 10 -18.14 -11.53 -2.05
N ALA A 11 -19.11 -12.40 -2.34
CA ALA A 11 -18.96 -13.45 -3.33
C ALA A 11 -18.69 -12.88 -4.74
N GLU A 12 -19.38 -11.80 -5.12
CA GLU A 12 -19.15 -11.08 -6.38
C GLU A 12 -17.74 -10.49 -6.44
N LEU A 13 -17.27 -9.85 -5.36
CA LEU A 13 -15.93 -9.27 -5.29
C LEU A 13 -14.84 -10.34 -5.39
N VAL A 14 -14.98 -11.45 -4.65
CA VAL A 14 -14.01 -12.55 -4.68
C VAL A 14 -13.97 -13.22 -6.05
N ALA A 15 -15.14 -13.43 -6.69
CA ALA A 15 -15.20 -13.94 -8.05
C ALA A 15 -14.52 -12.99 -9.06
N GLN A 16 -14.72 -11.68 -8.92
CA GLN A 16 -14.06 -10.68 -9.75
C GLN A 16 -12.54 -10.67 -9.53
N LEU A 17 -12.07 -10.69 -8.29
CA LEU A 17 -10.63 -10.76 -7.96
C LEU A 17 -10.00 -12.03 -8.54
N ARG A 18 -10.67 -13.18 -8.45
CA ARG A 18 -10.21 -14.41 -9.13
C ARG A 18 -10.01 -14.19 -10.63
N GLY A 19 -10.98 -13.54 -11.28
CA GLY A 19 -10.91 -13.20 -12.71
C GLY A 19 -9.76 -12.24 -13.06
N MET A 20 -9.25 -11.48 -12.08
CA MET A 20 -8.11 -10.56 -12.22
C MET A 20 -6.76 -11.20 -11.85
N GLY A 21 -6.72 -12.51 -11.59
CA GLY A 21 -5.48 -13.27 -11.34
C GLY A 21 -5.14 -13.51 -9.87
N TYR A 22 -6.02 -13.15 -8.93
CA TYR A 22 -5.83 -13.48 -7.52
C TYR A 22 -6.05 -14.98 -7.27
N GLY A 23 -5.15 -15.63 -6.52
CA GLY A 23 -5.38 -16.98 -6.01
C GLY A 23 -6.43 -16.99 -4.89
N ILE A 24 -7.42 -17.88 -4.96
CA ILE A 24 -8.36 -18.07 -3.84
C ILE A 24 -7.72 -18.97 -2.80
N VAL A 25 -7.71 -18.54 -1.54
CA VAL A 25 -7.26 -19.36 -0.41
C VAL A 25 -8.31 -19.34 0.69
N ALA A 26 -8.57 -20.50 1.30
CA ALA A 26 -9.45 -20.62 2.44
C ALA A 26 -8.62 -20.59 3.72
N ILE A 27 -8.76 -19.53 4.52
CA ILE A 27 -8.11 -19.37 5.81
C ILE A 27 -9.19 -19.33 6.88
N GLN A 28 -9.34 -20.44 7.60
CA GLN A 28 -10.38 -20.58 8.63
C GLN A 28 -9.92 -20.05 9.99
N ASP A 29 -8.62 -20.13 10.26
CA ASP A 29 -8.01 -19.79 11.54
C ASP A 29 -6.56 -19.30 11.37
N ASP A 30 -5.93 -19.03 12.50
CA ASP A 30 -4.56 -18.50 12.53
C ASP A 30 -3.51 -19.53 12.11
N ALA A 31 -3.76 -20.82 12.37
CA ALA A 31 -2.86 -21.89 11.92
C ALA A 31 -2.84 -21.97 10.39
N GLY A 32 -4.01 -21.86 9.75
CA GLY A 32 -4.13 -21.77 8.30
C GLY A 32 -3.45 -20.53 7.73
N LEU A 33 -3.53 -19.38 8.42
CA LEU A 33 -2.84 -18.16 8.01
C LEU A 33 -1.31 -18.33 8.05
N LEU A 34 -0.78 -18.93 9.11
CA LEU A 34 0.65 -19.19 9.27
C LEU A 34 1.17 -20.21 8.26
N ALA A 35 0.42 -21.29 8.02
CA ALA A 35 0.77 -22.28 7.02
C ALA A 35 0.80 -21.68 5.61
N ASN A 36 -0.20 -20.85 5.27
CA ASN A 36 -0.21 -20.12 4.01
C ASN A 36 0.96 -19.14 3.91
N LEU A 37 1.25 -18.39 4.97
CA LEU A 37 2.38 -17.46 5.03
C LEU A 37 3.70 -18.18 4.73
N GLN A 38 3.98 -19.29 5.40
CA GLN A 38 5.18 -20.09 5.14
C GLN A 38 5.26 -20.50 3.67
N ALA A 39 4.23 -21.17 3.14
CA ALA A 39 4.24 -21.67 1.76
C ALA A 39 4.43 -20.55 0.72
N GLN A 40 3.80 -19.39 0.93
CA GLN A 40 3.97 -18.26 0.02
C GLN A 40 5.36 -17.63 0.12
N LEU A 41 5.93 -17.47 1.33
CA LEU A 41 7.27 -16.93 1.51
C LEU A 41 8.34 -17.88 0.93
N GLU A 42 8.19 -19.18 1.12
CA GLU A 42 9.09 -20.20 0.54
C GLU A 42 9.11 -20.09 -0.98
N THR A 43 7.92 -20.04 -1.59
CA THR A 43 7.78 -19.92 -3.05
C THR A 43 8.34 -18.59 -3.56
N PHE A 44 8.01 -17.48 -2.90
CA PHE A 44 8.44 -16.14 -3.32
C PHE A 44 9.96 -15.95 -3.20
N ASN A 45 10.58 -16.55 -2.19
CA ASN A 45 12.03 -16.44 -1.96
C ASN A 45 12.83 -17.60 -2.57
N GLY A 46 12.18 -18.58 -3.19
CA GLY A 46 12.86 -19.74 -3.78
C GLY A 46 13.65 -20.58 -2.77
N THR A 47 13.13 -20.72 -1.55
CA THR A 47 13.80 -21.43 -0.45
C THR A 47 12.79 -22.16 0.44
N SER A 48 13.23 -23.10 1.28
CA SER A 48 12.39 -23.74 2.30
C SER A 48 12.73 -23.20 3.69
N PHE A 49 11.76 -23.17 4.59
CA PHE A 49 11.96 -22.78 5.99
C PHE A 49 11.71 -23.95 6.93
N THR A 50 12.68 -24.21 7.80
CA THR A 50 12.46 -25.11 8.93
C THR A 50 11.52 -24.48 9.95
N GLN A 51 11.04 -25.27 10.93
CA GLN A 51 10.23 -24.74 12.03
C GLN A 51 10.98 -23.65 12.83
N ARG A 52 12.31 -23.78 12.98
CA ARG A 52 13.13 -22.79 13.67
C ARG A 52 13.31 -21.51 12.84
N ASP A 53 13.50 -21.64 11.52
CA ASP A 53 13.52 -20.50 10.61
C ASP A 53 12.20 -19.72 10.68
N MET A 54 11.07 -20.44 10.64
CA MET A 54 9.75 -19.82 10.78
C MET A 54 9.57 -19.13 12.13
N THR A 55 10.08 -19.71 13.22
CA THR A 55 10.06 -19.06 14.54
C THR A 55 10.85 -17.75 14.52
N ARG A 56 12.05 -17.72 13.92
CA ARG A 56 12.88 -16.51 13.76
C ARG A 56 12.17 -15.45 12.90
N LEU A 57 11.59 -15.87 11.78
CA LEU A 57 10.82 -15.01 10.88
C LEU A 57 9.60 -14.40 11.58
N LEU A 58 8.80 -15.20 12.28
CA LEU A 58 7.63 -14.71 13.02
C LEU A 58 8.04 -13.75 14.13
N ASN A 59 9.12 -14.04 14.86
CA ASN A 59 9.68 -13.12 15.87
C ASN A 59 10.13 -11.80 15.24
N HIS A 60 10.69 -11.81 14.03
CA HIS A 60 11.02 -10.59 13.30
C HIS A 60 9.74 -9.84 12.88
N LEU A 61 8.77 -10.53 12.29
CA LEU A 61 7.52 -9.95 11.80
C LEU A 61 6.66 -9.37 12.93
N GLN A 62 6.83 -9.85 14.17
CA GLN A 62 6.10 -9.36 15.34
C GLN A 62 6.65 -8.05 15.93
N LYS A 63 7.85 -7.61 15.51
CA LYS A 63 8.52 -6.43 16.09
C LYS A 63 7.86 -5.12 15.69
N GLY A 64 7.95 -4.16 16.61
CA GLY A 64 7.67 -2.76 16.36
C GLY A 64 6.19 -2.40 16.24
N THR A 65 5.94 -1.14 15.91
CA THR A 65 4.61 -0.58 15.72
C THR A 65 4.09 -0.88 14.31
N LEU A 66 2.85 -0.48 14.02
CA LEU A 66 2.27 -0.54 12.67
C LEU A 66 3.17 0.14 11.62
N TYR A 67 3.79 1.26 12.00
CA TYR A 67 4.74 1.97 11.16
C TYR A 67 5.99 1.13 10.88
N ASP A 68 6.56 0.48 11.90
CA ASP A 68 7.72 -0.41 11.72
C ASP A 68 7.37 -1.62 10.85
N ARG A 69 6.17 -2.18 10.98
CA ARG A 69 5.68 -3.28 10.13
C ARG A 69 5.56 -2.88 8.66
N SER A 70 5.20 -1.62 8.38
CA SER A 70 5.24 -1.07 7.03
C SER A 70 6.67 -0.99 6.48
N LYS A 71 7.67 -0.69 7.31
CA LYS A 71 9.09 -0.76 6.93
C LYS A 71 9.53 -2.21 6.69
N ILE A 72 9.26 -3.10 7.65
CA ILE A 72 9.59 -4.54 7.56
C ILE A 72 9.02 -5.15 6.27
N LEU A 73 7.77 -4.83 5.91
CA LEU A 73 7.15 -5.32 4.68
C LEU A 73 8.00 -5.05 3.43
N ARG A 74 8.70 -3.90 3.38
CA ARG A 74 9.48 -3.45 2.22
C ARG A 74 10.98 -3.74 2.35
N ASP A 75 11.41 -4.30 3.47
CA ASP A 75 12.81 -4.56 3.78
C ASP A 75 13.22 -6.02 3.45
N ARG A 76 14.51 -6.32 3.61
CA ARG A 76 15.09 -7.67 3.53
C ARG A 76 15.55 -8.10 4.91
N TYR A 77 15.09 -9.26 5.36
CA TYR A 77 15.53 -9.84 6.61
C TYR A 77 16.70 -10.79 6.40
N ALA A 78 17.85 -10.51 7.03
CA ALA A 78 18.98 -11.43 7.09
C ALA A 78 18.67 -12.57 8.07
N LEU A 79 18.18 -13.69 7.54
CA LEU A 79 17.90 -14.90 8.30
C LEU A 79 19.16 -15.75 8.38
N GLU A 80 19.76 -15.82 9.57
CA GLU A 80 20.77 -16.82 9.89
C GLU A 80 20.10 -18.20 9.95
N ARG A 81 20.63 -19.18 9.22
CA ARG A 81 20.16 -20.57 9.17
C ARG A 81 20.87 -21.41 10.24
N GLU A 82 20.47 -22.67 10.37
CA GLU A 82 21.09 -23.58 11.36
C GLU A 82 22.51 -24.01 10.99
N ASP A 83 22.83 -24.04 9.70
CA ASP A 83 24.17 -24.33 9.19
C ASP A 83 25.12 -23.12 9.24
N GLY A 84 24.66 -21.99 9.81
CA GLY A 84 25.42 -20.74 9.92
C GLY A 84 25.39 -19.87 8.66
N THR A 85 24.72 -20.30 7.58
CA THR A 85 24.56 -19.48 6.38
C THR A 85 23.53 -18.36 6.59
N VAL A 86 23.65 -17.26 5.84
CA VAL A 86 22.69 -16.15 5.89
C VAL A 86 21.89 -16.11 4.59
N THR A 87 20.56 -16.24 4.70
CA THR A 87 19.62 -16.04 3.58
C THR A 87 18.90 -14.70 3.75
N TYR A 88 18.84 -13.88 2.70
CA TYR A 88 18.03 -12.66 2.73
C TYR A 88 16.60 -12.96 2.30
N VAL A 89 15.67 -12.88 3.26
CA VAL A 89 14.24 -13.09 3.03
C VAL A 89 13.55 -11.77 2.72
N ARG A 90 12.79 -11.73 1.63
CA ARG A 90 11.94 -10.62 1.22
C ARG A 90 10.48 -10.94 1.55
N PHE A 91 9.71 -9.90 1.86
CA PHE A 91 8.27 -10.02 2.13
C PHE A 91 7.40 -9.42 1.02
N PHE A 92 7.94 -8.48 0.25
CA PHE A 92 7.25 -7.80 -0.83
C PHE A 92 8.22 -7.28 -1.88
N ASP A 93 7.80 -7.30 -3.14
CA ASP A 93 8.45 -6.62 -4.24
C ASP A 93 7.63 -5.39 -4.67
N GLY A 94 8.05 -4.21 -4.23
CA GLY A 94 7.40 -2.96 -4.63
C GLY A 94 7.76 -2.48 -6.03
N GLY A 95 8.85 -3.00 -6.63
CA GLY A 95 9.31 -2.62 -7.97
C GLY A 95 8.64 -3.44 -9.07
N ASP A 96 8.36 -4.72 -8.81
CA ASP A 96 7.62 -5.60 -9.70
C ASP A 96 6.41 -6.25 -8.99
N PRO A 97 5.22 -5.65 -9.10
CA PRO A 97 3.99 -6.25 -8.59
C PRO A 97 3.73 -7.69 -9.05
N ALA A 98 4.17 -8.06 -10.27
CA ALA A 98 3.93 -9.38 -10.84
C ALA A 98 4.83 -10.47 -10.26
N ALA A 99 5.97 -10.10 -9.67
CA ALA A 99 6.85 -11.03 -8.95
C ALA A 99 6.24 -11.52 -7.63
N ASN A 100 5.27 -10.78 -7.08
CA ASN A 100 4.58 -11.16 -5.84
C ASN A 100 3.46 -12.17 -6.10
N ARG A 101 3.13 -12.91 -5.04
CA ARG A 101 2.01 -13.86 -5.03
C ARG A 101 0.79 -13.20 -4.38
N TRP A 102 -0.25 -12.97 -5.16
CA TRP A 102 -1.47 -12.32 -4.71
C TRP A 102 -2.56 -13.34 -4.45
N GLN A 103 -3.13 -13.31 -3.25
CA GLN A 103 -4.25 -14.16 -2.87
C GLN A 103 -5.39 -13.32 -2.31
N VAL A 104 -6.60 -13.87 -2.36
CA VAL A 104 -7.76 -13.35 -1.64
C VAL A 104 -8.37 -14.47 -0.81
N THR A 105 -8.72 -14.11 0.41
CA THR A 105 -9.50 -14.95 1.33
C THR A 105 -10.71 -14.15 1.79
N GLN A 106 -11.75 -14.85 2.19
CA GLN A 106 -12.96 -14.25 2.73
C GLN A 106 -13.32 -14.91 4.05
N GLN A 107 -13.99 -14.16 4.91
CA GLN A 107 -14.57 -14.68 6.15
C GLN A 107 -13.55 -15.28 7.11
N VAL A 108 -12.38 -14.66 7.17
CA VAL A 108 -11.31 -15.07 8.08
C VAL A 108 -11.77 -14.83 9.50
N THR A 109 -11.76 -15.90 10.31
CA THR A 109 -12.07 -15.82 11.73
C THR A 109 -10.79 -15.57 12.48
N ASN A 110 -10.72 -14.44 13.18
CA ASN A 110 -9.60 -14.14 14.08
C ASN A 110 -10.12 -14.03 15.51
N VAL A 111 -9.48 -14.79 16.40
CA VAL A 111 -9.85 -14.88 17.81
C VAL A 111 -8.89 -14.03 18.62
N GLY A 112 -9.31 -12.79 18.91
CA GLY A 112 -8.66 -11.92 19.90
C GLY A 112 -9.48 -11.88 21.19
N SER A 113 -9.75 -10.69 21.72
CA SER A 113 -10.71 -10.54 22.83
C SER A 113 -12.14 -10.97 22.45
N TYR A 114 -12.46 -10.90 21.16
CA TYR A 114 -13.72 -11.36 20.57
C TYR A 114 -13.44 -12.03 19.23
N THR A 115 -14.24 -13.03 18.88
CA THR A 115 -14.25 -13.64 17.56
C THR A 115 -14.77 -12.62 16.55
N ASN A 116 -13.90 -12.20 15.62
CA ASN A 116 -14.26 -11.31 14.52
C ASN A 116 -14.15 -12.06 13.20
N ARG A 117 -15.07 -11.76 12.28
CA ARG A 117 -15.13 -12.33 10.94
C ARG A 117 -14.89 -11.20 9.94
N TYR A 118 -13.78 -11.29 9.21
CA TYR A 118 -13.38 -10.26 8.25
C TYR A 118 -13.93 -10.57 6.87
N ASP A 119 -14.57 -9.61 6.20
CA ASP A 119 -15.28 -9.86 4.94
C ASP A 119 -14.34 -10.37 3.83
N VAL A 120 -13.48 -9.51 3.29
CA VAL A 120 -12.51 -9.90 2.25
C VAL A 120 -11.12 -9.34 2.58
N THR A 121 -10.12 -10.23 2.66
CA THR A 121 -8.73 -9.87 2.90
C THR A 121 -7.88 -10.25 1.69
N ILE A 122 -7.12 -9.29 1.18
CA ILE A 122 -6.12 -9.52 0.13
C ILE A 122 -4.77 -9.75 0.81
N LEU A 123 -4.12 -10.85 0.41
CA LEU A 123 -2.81 -11.25 0.86
C LEU A 123 -1.79 -11.03 -0.25
N CYS A 124 -0.58 -10.62 0.13
CA CYS A 124 0.58 -10.55 -0.74
C CYS A 124 1.71 -11.35 -0.09
N ASN A 125 2.21 -12.37 -0.79
CA ASN A 125 3.18 -13.34 -0.27
C ASN A 125 2.75 -13.92 1.09
N GLY A 126 1.44 -14.13 1.26
CA GLY A 126 0.83 -14.67 2.49
C GLY A 126 0.57 -13.65 3.61
N LEU A 127 1.06 -12.42 3.52
CA LEU A 127 0.78 -11.35 4.49
C LEU A 127 -0.51 -10.60 4.15
N PRO A 128 -1.39 -10.31 5.13
CA PRO A 128 -2.52 -9.41 4.93
C PRO A 128 -2.05 -7.99 4.58
N VAL A 129 -2.44 -7.49 3.40
CA VAL A 129 -2.04 -6.15 2.93
C VAL A 129 -3.21 -5.21 2.65
N VAL A 130 -4.39 -5.75 2.32
CA VAL A 130 -5.62 -4.96 2.21
C VAL A 130 -6.75 -5.68 2.92
N GLN A 131 -7.52 -4.93 3.71
CA GLN A 131 -8.79 -5.41 4.24
C GLN A 131 -9.92 -4.61 3.60
N VAL A 132 -10.84 -5.33 2.97
CA VAL A 132 -12.09 -4.78 2.44
C VAL A 132 -13.21 -5.10 3.40
N GLU A 133 -13.94 -4.08 3.85
CA GLU A 133 -15.13 -4.22 4.68
C GLU A 133 -16.35 -3.78 3.87
N LEU A 134 -17.35 -4.66 3.83
CA LEU A 134 -18.55 -4.52 3.03
C LEU A 134 -19.75 -4.26 3.95
N LYS A 135 -20.68 -3.46 3.46
CA LYS A 135 -21.98 -3.21 4.09
C LYS A 135 -23.07 -3.42 3.07
N ARG A 136 -24.24 -3.87 3.53
CA ARG A 136 -25.41 -3.97 2.65
C ARG A 136 -25.76 -2.60 2.08
N SER A 137 -26.33 -2.58 0.87
CA SER A 137 -26.72 -1.33 0.23
C SER A 137 -27.71 -0.54 1.11
N GLY A 138 -27.48 0.77 1.23
CA GLY A 138 -28.29 1.68 2.04
C GLY A 138 -27.69 2.02 3.42
N LEU A 139 -26.66 1.31 3.88
CA LEU A 139 -25.91 1.70 5.08
C LEU A 139 -24.82 2.72 4.77
N GLU A 140 -24.49 3.55 5.76
CA GLU A 140 -23.41 4.52 5.64
C GLU A 140 -22.03 3.86 5.71
N LEU A 141 -21.09 4.31 4.89
CA LEU A 141 -19.70 3.85 4.93
C LEU A 141 -19.02 4.09 6.28
N LYS A 142 -19.54 5.02 7.09
CA LYS A 142 -19.02 5.27 8.44
C LYS A 142 -19.18 4.06 9.35
N GLU A 143 -20.19 3.22 9.13
CA GLU A 143 -20.35 1.97 9.88
C GLU A 143 -19.24 0.97 9.57
N ALA A 144 -18.89 0.79 8.29
CA ALA A 144 -17.75 -0.03 7.86
C ALA A 144 -16.43 0.51 8.45
N PHE A 145 -16.24 1.83 8.44
CA PHE A 145 -15.08 2.47 9.06
C PHE A 145 -14.99 2.19 10.57
N ASN A 146 -16.11 2.30 11.30
CA ASN A 146 -16.17 2.00 12.73
C ASN A 146 -15.94 0.51 13.02
N GLN A 147 -16.35 -0.38 12.11
CA GLN A 147 -16.06 -1.80 12.20
C GLN A 147 -14.54 -2.06 12.17
N ILE A 148 -13.82 -1.45 11.23
CA ILE A 148 -12.36 -1.55 11.16
C ILE A 148 -11.70 -1.07 12.45
N ILE A 149 -12.17 0.06 13.02
CA ILE A 149 -11.68 0.53 14.34
C ILE A 149 -11.89 -0.53 15.42
N ARG A 150 -13.04 -1.22 15.42
CA ARG A 150 -13.32 -2.30 16.36
C ARG A 150 -12.35 -3.47 16.20
N TYR A 151 -12.09 -3.94 14.97
CA TYR A 151 -11.12 -5.00 14.73
C TYR A 151 -9.71 -4.64 15.22
N LYS A 152 -9.29 -3.39 14.97
CA LYS A 152 -7.99 -2.88 15.46
C LYS A 152 -7.86 -2.96 16.98
N ARG A 153 -8.94 -2.75 17.73
CA ARG A 153 -8.96 -2.86 19.20
C ARG A 153 -8.99 -4.32 19.66
N GLN A 154 -9.74 -5.18 18.98
CA GLN A 154 -10.14 -6.46 19.51
C GLN A 154 -9.32 -7.65 19.01
N SER A 155 -8.81 -7.62 17.77
CA SER A 155 -8.32 -8.84 17.11
C SER A 155 -7.09 -8.66 16.22
N PHE A 156 -6.83 -7.48 15.63
CA PHE A 156 -5.67 -7.35 14.73
C PHE A 156 -4.31 -7.61 15.38
N TRP A 157 -4.19 -7.46 16.70
CA TRP A 157 -2.96 -7.76 17.45
C TRP A 157 -2.83 -9.24 17.84
N ALA A 158 -3.89 -10.04 17.68
CA ALA A 158 -3.86 -11.45 18.01
C ALA A 158 -2.90 -12.22 17.09
N ASN A 159 -2.43 -13.37 17.57
CA ASN A 159 -1.69 -14.36 16.76
C ASN A 159 -0.46 -13.78 16.04
N GLY A 160 0.34 -13.02 16.79
CA GLY A 160 1.54 -12.34 16.26
C GLY A 160 1.24 -11.05 15.49
N GLY A 161 -0.02 -10.62 15.45
CA GLY A 161 -0.43 -9.36 14.85
C GLY A 161 -0.26 -9.32 13.33
N LEU A 162 -0.36 -10.44 12.62
CA LEU A 162 -0.18 -10.46 11.16
C LEU A 162 -1.14 -9.51 10.42
N PHE A 163 -2.35 -9.29 10.94
CA PHE A 163 -3.28 -8.30 10.42
C PHE A 163 -2.80 -6.84 10.60
N GLN A 164 -1.78 -6.59 11.41
CA GLN A 164 -1.13 -5.27 11.49
C GLN A 164 -0.24 -4.96 10.26
N TYR A 165 -0.01 -5.93 9.37
CA TYR A 165 0.64 -5.70 8.07
C TYR A 165 -0.27 -5.07 7.02
N ILE A 166 -1.58 -4.97 7.28
CA ILE A 166 -2.50 -4.27 6.39
C ILE A 166 -1.97 -2.85 6.14
N GLN A 167 -1.83 -2.48 4.88
CA GLN A 167 -1.37 -1.16 4.47
C GLN A 167 -2.56 -0.27 4.12
N LEU A 168 -3.60 -0.86 3.51
CA LEU A 168 -4.78 -0.14 3.02
C LEU A 168 -6.07 -0.80 3.51
N PHE A 169 -7.06 0.02 3.80
CA PHE A 169 -8.44 -0.41 3.97
C PHE A 169 -9.25 0.04 2.77
N ALA A 170 -10.23 -0.78 2.38
CA ALA A 170 -11.32 -0.37 1.50
C ALA A 170 -12.65 -0.61 2.22
N ILE A 171 -13.57 0.35 2.12
CA ILE A 171 -14.91 0.26 2.70
C ILE A 171 -15.93 0.48 1.60
N SER A 172 -16.92 -0.39 1.50
CA SER A 172 -17.94 -0.30 0.44
C SER A 172 -19.34 -0.66 0.92
N ASN A 173 -20.36 -0.05 0.31
CA ASN A 173 -21.76 -0.48 0.42
C ASN A 173 -22.33 -0.95 -0.94
N GLY A 174 -21.44 -1.30 -1.87
CA GLY A 174 -21.73 -1.69 -3.25
C GLY A 174 -21.74 -0.50 -4.22
N VAL A 175 -22.39 0.60 -3.85
CA VAL A 175 -22.53 1.80 -4.72
C VAL A 175 -21.45 2.84 -4.46
N ASN A 176 -21.01 2.98 -3.20
CA ASN A 176 -19.93 3.87 -2.81
C ASN A 176 -18.79 3.06 -2.22
N THR A 177 -17.58 3.34 -2.66
CA THR A 177 -16.36 2.67 -2.20
C THR A 177 -15.30 3.72 -1.91
N LYS A 178 -14.69 3.63 -0.73
CA LYS A 178 -13.57 4.48 -0.34
C LYS A 178 -12.39 3.64 0.11
N TYR A 179 -11.20 4.20 -0.04
CA TYR A 179 -9.96 3.62 0.48
C TYR A 179 -9.24 4.61 1.41
N TYR A 180 -8.42 4.07 2.30
CA TYR A 180 -7.58 4.84 3.21
C TYR A 180 -6.43 3.98 3.74
N VAL A 181 -5.44 4.65 4.33
CA VAL A 181 -4.24 3.99 4.85
C VAL A 181 -4.46 3.46 6.27
N ASN A 182 -3.76 2.40 6.62
CA ASN A 182 -3.75 1.87 7.99
C ASN A 182 -2.86 2.75 8.89
N ASN A 183 -3.40 3.22 10.00
CA ASN A 183 -2.69 4.00 11.01
C ASN A 183 -3.17 3.60 12.41
N PRO A 184 -2.49 4.04 13.49
CA PRO A 184 -3.03 3.97 14.85
C PRO A 184 -4.43 4.60 14.94
N ILE A 185 -5.27 4.12 15.86
CA ILE A 185 -6.70 4.46 15.91
C ILE A 185 -6.91 5.96 16.09
N GLU A 186 -6.10 6.59 16.94
CA GLU A 186 -6.07 8.02 17.24
C GLU A 186 -5.72 8.90 16.03
N ALA A 187 -5.09 8.32 15.00
CA ALA A 187 -4.74 8.99 13.76
C ALA A 187 -5.71 8.68 12.62
N LEU A 188 -6.68 7.78 12.82
CA LEU A 188 -7.70 7.46 11.82
C LEU A 188 -8.86 8.45 11.88
N SER A 189 -9.23 8.98 10.72
CA SER A 189 -10.39 9.86 10.56
C SER A 189 -11.17 9.49 9.30
N PHE A 190 -12.49 9.42 9.42
CA PHE A 190 -13.37 9.16 8.27
C PHE A 190 -13.24 10.26 7.20
N ALA A 191 -12.90 11.49 7.58
CA ALA A 191 -12.65 12.58 6.64
C ALA A 191 -11.40 12.34 5.77
N GLN A 192 -10.47 11.49 6.23
CA GLN A 192 -9.27 11.06 5.49
C GLN A 192 -9.48 9.74 4.75
N THR A 193 -10.73 9.50 4.30
CA THR A 193 -11.08 8.40 3.38
C THR A 193 -11.38 8.97 2.00
N PHE A 194 -10.84 8.32 0.97
CA PHE A 194 -10.85 8.87 -0.38
C PHE A 194 -11.66 7.98 -1.33
N PHE A 195 -12.42 8.61 -2.23
CA PHE A 195 -12.93 7.92 -3.40
C PHE A 195 -11.81 7.73 -4.41
N TRP A 196 -11.79 6.58 -5.09
CA TRP A 196 -10.94 6.42 -6.27
C TRP A 196 -11.56 7.11 -7.49
N THR A 197 -10.71 7.62 -8.38
CA THR A 197 -11.12 8.24 -9.64
C THR A 197 -10.26 7.74 -10.78
N ASP A 198 -10.74 7.90 -12.00
CA ASP A 198 -9.86 7.86 -13.17
C ASP A 198 -9.03 9.14 -13.31
N GLU A 199 -8.22 9.20 -14.36
CA GLU A 199 -7.36 10.33 -14.70
C GLU A 199 -8.09 11.63 -15.03
N HIS A 200 -9.38 11.55 -15.38
CA HIS A 200 -10.26 12.69 -15.62
C HIS A 200 -11.06 13.07 -14.37
N SER A 201 -10.66 12.58 -13.20
CA SER A 201 -11.33 12.82 -11.91
C SER A 201 -12.78 12.32 -11.84
N ARG A 202 -13.17 11.37 -12.72
CA ARG A 202 -14.49 10.73 -12.64
C ARG A 202 -14.43 9.60 -11.61
N ARG A 203 -15.37 9.62 -10.65
CA ARG A 203 -15.37 8.66 -9.54
C ARG A 203 -15.64 7.24 -10.02
N LYS A 204 -14.87 6.30 -9.47
CA LYS A 204 -15.08 4.85 -9.59
C LYS A 204 -15.69 4.35 -8.27
N SER A 205 -16.93 4.78 -7.99
CA SER A 205 -17.57 4.59 -6.68
C SER A 205 -18.11 3.17 -6.50
N GLU A 206 -18.67 2.57 -7.55
CA GLU A 206 -19.22 1.23 -7.49
C GLU A 206 -18.13 0.21 -7.22
N LEU A 207 -18.42 -0.77 -6.35
CA LEU A 207 -17.43 -1.78 -5.91
C LEU A 207 -16.78 -2.50 -7.10
N LYS A 208 -17.57 -2.83 -8.12
CA LYS A 208 -17.11 -3.50 -9.33
C LYS A 208 -16.09 -2.67 -10.11
N GLU A 209 -16.37 -1.37 -10.29
CA GLU A 209 -15.46 -0.46 -10.99
C GLU A 209 -14.20 -0.16 -10.18
N PHE A 210 -14.37 0.05 -8.87
CA PHE A 210 -13.26 0.23 -7.94
C PHE A 210 -12.32 -0.99 -7.97
N ALA A 211 -12.89 -2.19 -7.91
CA ALA A 211 -12.10 -3.42 -7.93
C ALA A 211 -11.35 -3.61 -9.26
N ALA A 212 -12.02 -3.35 -10.39
CA ALA A 212 -11.42 -3.49 -11.72
C ALA A 212 -10.21 -2.58 -11.94
N ASP A 213 -10.19 -1.40 -11.30
CA ASP A 213 -9.12 -0.43 -11.43
C ASP A 213 -8.14 -0.50 -10.25
N PHE A 214 -8.58 -0.08 -9.06
CA PHE A 214 -7.75 0.08 -7.87
C PHE A 214 -7.21 -1.26 -7.33
N LEU A 215 -8.04 -2.32 -7.33
CA LEU A 215 -7.66 -3.65 -6.87
C LEU A 215 -7.14 -4.55 -8.00
N SER A 216 -6.76 -3.99 -9.16
CA SER A 216 -5.97 -4.76 -10.12
C SER A 216 -4.56 -4.97 -9.58
N ILE A 217 -3.97 -6.16 -9.80
CA ILE A 217 -2.63 -6.50 -9.27
C ILE A 217 -1.56 -5.43 -9.60
N PRO A 218 -1.44 -4.94 -10.86
CA PRO A 218 -0.45 -3.91 -11.16
C PRO A 218 -0.70 -2.60 -10.41
N ARG A 219 -1.96 -2.20 -10.24
CA ARG A 219 -2.30 -0.94 -9.57
C ARG A 219 -2.12 -1.05 -8.07
N LEU A 220 -2.66 -2.10 -7.46
CA LEU A 220 -2.53 -2.33 -6.03
C LEU A 220 -1.04 -2.48 -5.65
N GLY A 221 -0.27 -3.23 -6.44
CA GLY A 221 1.18 -3.34 -6.22
C GLY A 221 1.89 -1.99 -6.24
N ARG A 222 1.60 -1.11 -7.23
CA ARG A 222 2.14 0.27 -7.24
C ARG A 222 1.63 1.12 -6.08
N MET A 223 0.36 0.98 -5.71
CA MET A 223 -0.20 1.66 -4.56
C MET A 223 0.58 1.31 -3.28
N LEU A 224 0.85 0.03 -3.05
CA LEU A 224 1.61 -0.44 -1.89
C LEU A 224 3.10 -0.08 -1.99
N GLY A 225 3.73 -0.29 -3.14
CA GLY A 225 5.17 -0.10 -3.34
C GLY A 225 5.61 1.36 -3.42
N HIS A 226 4.77 2.22 -3.99
CA HIS A 226 5.16 3.60 -4.28
C HIS A 226 4.24 4.63 -3.63
N TYR A 227 2.94 4.38 -3.56
CA TYR A 227 1.98 5.45 -3.22
C TYR A 227 1.43 5.41 -1.80
N VAL A 228 1.82 4.42 -1.00
CA VAL A 228 1.80 4.49 0.46
C VAL A 228 3.14 5.09 0.91
N VAL A 229 3.08 6.25 1.56
CA VAL A 229 4.24 7.02 2.01
C VAL A 229 4.39 6.84 3.50
N MET A 230 5.60 6.50 3.93
CA MET A 230 5.97 6.44 5.33
C MET A 230 6.50 7.82 5.73
N ASN A 231 5.81 8.49 6.65
CA ASN A 231 6.28 9.72 7.27
C ASN A 231 7.02 9.33 8.57
N ASP A 232 8.35 9.36 8.50
CA ASP A 232 9.28 8.97 9.58
C ASP A 232 9.08 9.79 10.85
N ARG A 233 8.93 11.11 10.69
CA ARG A 233 8.76 12.04 11.81
C ARG A 233 7.51 11.76 12.63
N ASP A 234 6.36 11.67 11.97
CA ASP A 234 5.09 11.43 12.65
C ASP A 234 4.85 9.94 12.95
N ARG A 235 5.74 9.06 12.45
CA ARG A 235 5.60 7.59 12.46
C ARG A 235 4.22 7.16 11.98
N ARG A 236 3.78 7.77 10.87
CA ARG A 236 2.45 7.55 10.26
C ARG A 236 2.58 7.21 8.80
N LEU A 237 1.59 6.47 8.32
CA LEU A 237 1.43 6.22 6.89
C LEU A 237 0.54 7.30 6.27
N MET A 238 0.83 7.64 5.03
CA MET A 238 -0.01 8.46 4.16
C MET A 238 -0.25 7.68 2.88
N VAL A 239 -1.34 7.98 2.16
CA VAL A 239 -1.58 7.41 0.84
C VAL A 239 -1.88 8.54 -0.14
N LEU A 240 -1.30 8.47 -1.33
CA LEU A 240 -1.60 9.43 -2.38
C LEU A 240 -3.06 9.30 -2.81
N ARG A 241 -3.67 10.47 -3.07
CA ARG A 241 -4.99 10.58 -3.69
C ARG A 241 -4.88 10.31 -5.20
N PRO A 242 -5.99 9.98 -5.89
CA PRO A 242 -5.93 9.55 -7.29
C PRO A 242 -5.22 10.56 -8.20
N TYR A 243 -5.54 11.85 -8.08
CA TYR A 243 -4.89 12.90 -8.88
C TYR A 243 -3.38 13.00 -8.64
N GLN A 244 -2.91 12.70 -7.41
CA GLN A 244 -1.47 12.67 -7.10
C GLN A 244 -0.82 11.46 -7.74
N VAL A 245 -1.48 10.30 -7.72
CA VAL A 245 -1.03 9.08 -8.40
C VAL A 245 -0.86 9.34 -9.90
N TYR A 246 -1.90 9.84 -10.57
CA TYR A 246 -1.83 10.13 -12.01
C TYR A 246 -0.78 11.21 -12.33
N ALA A 247 -0.63 12.24 -11.50
CA ALA A 247 0.43 13.22 -11.69
C ALA A 247 1.83 12.57 -11.66
N VAL A 248 2.09 11.69 -10.70
CA VAL A 248 3.36 10.94 -10.61
C VAL A 248 3.54 10.03 -11.83
N GLU A 249 2.52 9.24 -12.19
CA GLU A 249 2.59 8.32 -13.34
C GLU A 249 2.87 9.07 -14.66
N ARG A 250 2.22 10.22 -14.88
CA ARG A 250 2.46 11.05 -16.08
C ARG A 250 3.84 11.68 -16.09
N LEU A 251 4.38 12.09 -14.93
CA LEU A 251 5.76 12.58 -14.84
C LEU A 251 6.78 11.47 -15.15
N VAL A 252 6.58 10.28 -14.60
CA VAL A 252 7.43 9.11 -14.88
C VAL A 252 7.38 8.75 -16.37
N GLU A 253 6.18 8.74 -16.96
CA GLU A 253 6.01 8.50 -18.40
C GLU A 253 6.71 9.57 -19.25
N LYS A 254 6.62 10.85 -18.86
CA LYS A 254 7.29 11.96 -19.54
C LYS A 254 8.81 11.78 -19.54
N VAL A 255 9.38 11.38 -18.41
CA VAL A 255 10.82 11.08 -18.29
C VAL A 255 11.22 9.90 -19.16
N ARG A 256 10.44 8.80 -19.16
CA ARG A 256 10.71 7.63 -19.99
C ARG A 256 10.67 7.91 -21.50
N ARG A 257 9.87 8.88 -21.92
CA ARG A 257 9.74 9.32 -23.31
C ARG A 257 10.70 10.45 -23.69
N TYR A 258 11.66 10.77 -22.82
CA TYR A 258 12.64 11.82 -23.10
C TYR A 258 13.36 11.54 -24.42
N ASP A 259 13.37 12.55 -25.29
CA ASP A 259 14.05 12.50 -26.58
C ASP A 259 15.25 13.46 -26.56
N PRO A 260 16.49 12.95 -26.65
CA PRO A 260 17.68 13.78 -26.64
C PRO A 260 17.91 14.54 -27.95
N ALA A 261 17.16 14.23 -29.02
CA ALA A 261 17.38 14.85 -30.32
C ALA A 261 17.08 16.36 -30.29
N PRO A 262 18.00 17.21 -30.80
CA PRO A 262 17.74 18.64 -30.91
C PRO A 262 16.60 18.87 -31.92
N LYS A 263 15.50 19.45 -31.44
CA LYS A 263 14.31 19.79 -32.21
C LYS A 263 13.90 21.22 -31.91
N GLU A 264 13.40 21.95 -32.90
CA GLU A 264 12.86 23.31 -32.72
C GLU A 264 11.76 23.35 -31.66
N ARG A 265 10.98 22.27 -31.56
CA ARG A 265 10.00 22.05 -30.49
C ARG A 265 10.21 20.67 -29.89
N THR A 266 10.50 20.63 -28.60
CA THR A 266 10.59 19.40 -27.82
C THR A 266 9.35 19.18 -26.96
N ASP A 267 8.96 17.92 -26.79
CA ASP A 267 7.94 17.49 -25.85
C ASP A 267 8.56 16.91 -24.56
N ASN A 268 9.79 17.28 -24.22
CA ASN A 268 10.48 16.78 -23.02
C ASN A 268 10.00 17.41 -21.71
N TYR A 269 9.33 18.57 -21.78
CA TYR A 269 8.93 19.34 -20.60
C TYR A 269 7.44 19.20 -20.29
N GLY A 270 7.07 19.43 -19.03
CA GLY A 270 5.69 19.42 -18.57
C GLY A 270 5.54 20.09 -17.21
N TYR A 271 4.30 20.39 -16.84
CA TYR A 271 3.96 20.92 -15.51
C TYR A 271 2.72 20.22 -14.97
N ILE A 272 2.62 20.16 -13.64
CA ILE A 272 1.43 19.69 -12.94
C ILE A 272 0.80 20.89 -12.24
N TRP A 273 -0.46 21.17 -12.55
CA TRP A 273 -1.20 22.24 -11.90
C TRP A 273 -2.15 21.69 -10.84
N HIS A 274 -1.74 21.85 -9.59
CA HIS A 274 -2.50 21.46 -8.41
C HIS A 274 -2.79 22.69 -7.53
N THR A 275 -4.02 22.83 -7.07
CA THR A 275 -4.43 23.94 -6.18
C THR A 275 -3.62 23.95 -4.86
N THR A 276 -3.57 25.10 -4.18
CA THR A 276 -2.89 25.26 -2.89
C THR A 276 -3.54 24.39 -1.81
N GLY A 277 -2.72 23.77 -0.94
CA GLY A 277 -3.19 22.84 0.10
C GLY A 277 -3.57 21.43 -0.39
N SER A 278 -3.46 21.13 -1.69
CA SER A 278 -3.82 19.81 -2.24
C SER A 278 -2.75 18.71 -2.07
N GLY A 279 -1.62 19.02 -1.43
CA GLY A 279 -0.51 18.08 -1.25
C GLY A 279 0.51 18.07 -2.39
N LYS A 280 0.81 19.23 -2.97
CA LYS A 280 1.85 19.38 -4.01
C LYS A 280 3.21 18.83 -3.59
N THR A 281 3.70 19.23 -2.41
CA THR A 281 5.00 18.80 -1.86
C THR A 281 5.11 17.27 -1.77
N LEU A 282 4.08 16.60 -1.22
CA LEU A 282 4.05 15.14 -1.16
C LEU A 282 4.07 14.50 -2.55
N THR A 283 3.36 15.10 -3.51
CA THR A 283 3.29 14.60 -4.89
C THR A 283 4.64 14.70 -5.59
N SER A 284 5.28 15.87 -5.52
CA SER A 284 6.56 16.13 -6.17
C SER A 284 7.69 15.34 -5.49
N PHE A 285 7.67 15.24 -4.16
CA PHE A 285 8.57 14.38 -3.41
C PHE A 285 8.48 12.93 -3.87
N LYS A 286 7.26 12.37 -3.90
CA LYS A 286 7.08 10.99 -4.35
C LYS A 286 7.47 10.79 -5.81
N ALA A 287 7.15 11.74 -6.69
CA ALA A 287 7.59 11.70 -8.09
C ALA A 287 9.11 11.58 -8.18
N SER A 288 9.84 12.41 -7.42
CA SER A 288 11.31 12.40 -7.41
C SER A 288 11.89 11.05 -6.98
N GLN A 289 11.30 10.42 -5.95
CA GLN A 289 11.73 9.10 -5.47
C GLN A 289 11.53 8.01 -6.51
N VAL A 290 10.36 7.99 -7.16
CA VAL A 290 10.05 6.99 -8.21
C VAL A 290 10.95 7.19 -9.43
N ILE A 291 11.15 8.45 -9.86
CA ILE A 291 12.02 8.79 -10.99
C ILE A 291 13.48 8.44 -10.70
N MET A 292 13.96 8.63 -9.46
CA MET A 292 15.32 8.28 -9.05
C MET A 292 15.57 6.76 -9.13
N GLY A 293 14.53 5.94 -9.06
CA GLY A 293 14.62 4.48 -9.22
C GLY A 293 14.65 4.00 -10.68
N LEU A 294 14.51 4.89 -11.67
CA LEU A 294 14.56 4.52 -13.08
C LEU A 294 16.01 4.32 -13.53
N PRO A 295 16.36 3.20 -14.20
CA PRO A 295 17.74 2.90 -14.58
C PRO A 295 18.32 3.90 -15.59
N GLU A 296 17.47 4.55 -16.40
CA GLU A 296 17.85 5.60 -17.35
C GLU A 296 18.12 6.97 -16.70
N VAL A 297 17.80 7.16 -15.43
CA VAL A 297 17.97 8.45 -14.73
C VAL A 297 19.23 8.43 -13.85
N ALA A 298 20.22 9.22 -14.22
CA ALA A 298 21.46 9.34 -13.44
C ALA A 298 21.30 10.22 -12.18
N LYS A 299 20.55 11.32 -12.28
CA LYS A 299 20.36 12.27 -11.17
C LYS A 299 19.01 12.95 -11.26
N VAL A 300 18.38 13.15 -10.12
CA VAL A 300 17.18 13.99 -9.96
C VAL A 300 17.58 15.23 -9.16
N VAL A 301 17.25 16.41 -9.68
CA VAL A 301 17.42 17.69 -8.98
C VAL A 301 16.05 18.18 -8.55
N PHE A 302 15.83 18.28 -7.25
CA PHE A 302 14.58 18.79 -6.68
C PHE A 302 14.80 20.22 -6.20
N VAL A 303 14.11 21.17 -6.83
CA VAL A 303 14.25 22.60 -6.55
C VAL A 303 12.98 23.12 -5.91
N VAL A 304 13.12 23.83 -4.80
CA VAL A 304 12.04 24.52 -4.09
C VAL A 304 12.46 25.95 -3.79
N ASP A 305 11.50 26.87 -3.75
CA ASP A 305 11.74 28.25 -3.36
C ASP A 305 12.12 28.31 -1.86
N ARG A 306 13.11 29.13 -1.51
CA ARG A 306 13.56 29.34 -0.12
C ARG A 306 12.43 29.72 0.86
N LYS A 307 11.36 30.36 0.38
CA LYS A 307 10.21 30.74 1.23
C LYS A 307 9.30 29.54 1.53
N ASP A 308 9.29 28.56 0.63
CA ASP A 308 8.53 27.32 0.72
C ASP A 308 9.39 26.13 1.20
N LEU A 309 10.73 26.28 1.24
CA LEU A 309 11.67 25.39 1.90
C LEU A 309 11.48 25.55 3.41
N ASP A 310 10.38 24.98 3.91
CA ASP A 310 10.28 24.71 5.32
C ASP A 310 11.35 23.67 5.69
N TYR A 311 11.89 23.81 6.89
CA TYR A 311 12.82 22.85 7.50
C TYR A 311 12.35 21.39 7.35
N LYS A 312 11.03 21.20 7.29
CA LYS A 312 10.33 19.94 7.04
C LYS A 312 10.64 19.30 5.68
N THR A 313 10.63 20.06 4.59
CA THR A 313 10.97 19.51 3.26
C THR A 313 12.43 19.06 3.21
N MET A 314 13.34 19.78 3.88
CA MET A 314 14.76 19.38 3.97
C MET A 314 14.94 18.07 4.75
N GLU A 315 14.30 17.95 5.92
CA GLU A 315 14.35 16.72 6.73
C GLU A 315 13.80 15.52 5.96
N ASP A 316 12.63 15.65 5.33
CA ASP A 316 12.00 14.56 4.57
C ASP A 316 12.92 14.03 3.42
N PHE A 317 13.69 14.92 2.76
CA PHE A 317 14.67 14.51 1.74
C PHE A 317 15.91 13.84 2.33
N ASN A 318 16.45 14.38 3.43
CA ASN A 318 17.59 13.78 4.11
C ASN A 318 17.25 12.41 4.72
N ASP A 319 16.03 12.23 5.24
CA ASP A 319 15.54 10.94 5.74
C ASP A 319 15.47 9.89 4.63
N TYR A 320 15.10 10.29 3.41
CA TYR A 320 15.10 9.38 2.26
C TYR A 320 16.50 9.08 1.72
N LYS A 321 17.35 10.11 1.64
CA LYS A 321 18.73 9.97 1.20
C LYS A 321 19.59 11.01 1.92
N GLU A 322 20.37 10.54 2.88
CA GLU A 322 21.26 11.37 3.67
C GLU A 322 22.23 12.17 2.79
N GLY A 323 22.34 13.48 3.04
CA GLY A 323 23.20 14.38 2.27
C GLY A 323 22.69 14.74 0.87
N SER A 324 21.41 14.53 0.58
CA SER A 324 20.82 14.86 -0.73
C SER A 324 20.32 16.29 -0.86
N VAL A 325 20.31 17.05 0.25
CA VAL A 325 19.86 18.45 0.29
C VAL A 325 21.06 19.37 0.38
N ASP A 326 21.13 20.32 -0.56
CA ASP A 326 22.12 21.41 -0.56
C ASP A 326 21.38 22.75 -0.53
N ALA A 327 21.87 23.69 0.27
CA ALA A 327 21.32 25.02 0.40
C ALA A 327 22.25 26.00 -0.32
N THR A 328 21.81 26.56 -1.45
CA THR A 328 22.53 27.63 -2.13
C THR A 328 21.88 28.99 -1.87
N GLU A 329 22.69 29.96 -1.45
CA GLU A 329 22.26 31.36 -1.29
C GLU A 329 22.36 32.17 -2.59
N ASN A 330 23.01 31.62 -3.62
CA ASN A 330 23.27 32.32 -4.87
C ASN A 330 22.95 31.41 -6.08
N THR A 331 22.02 31.86 -6.92
CA THR A 331 21.63 31.18 -8.17
C THR A 331 22.32 31.78 -9.40
N ARG A 332 23.27 32.70 -9.22
CA ARG A 332 24.10 33.29 -10.28
C ARG A 332 25.42 32.58 -10.46
#